data_AF-A0A315ZAS0-F1
#
_entry.id   AF-A0A315ZAS0-F1
#
_cell.length_a   1.000
_cell.length_b   1.000
_cell.length_c   1.000
_cell.angle_alpha   90.00
_cell.angle_beta   90.00
_cell.angle_gamma   90.00
#
_symmetry.space_group_name_H-M   'P 1'
#
loop_
_entity.id
_entity.type
_entity.pdbx_description
1 polymer ?
#
loop_
_entity_poly.entity_id
_entity_poly.type
_entity_poly.pdbx_seq_one_letter_code
_entity_poly.pdbx_strand_id
1 'polypeptide(L)'
;MFAEKSNFKKMNKFLIIIFVFISQNLLAQTNTELVAKTIQDYIKGSSYNNADLIVSAFTKDATLFLSAADGFKKYSPQEYASWFENKKEGEFNGRIGEILSIEIEHDIATAKAEILIPARNWRFVDLFLLKKVDDQWKIISKTATKTDIAENGKKVLFIVSNASFYGNTDLSTGNSFSEIVNAYDTFTKAGFNVDFVSPKGGAVPLAYINTSAELIKNYVYNSDFMYALKQTKAPEEINTQDYLAVQYIGGGAAMFQVPDNTAIQEIVMTIYEKQNGIISSVCHGTAGIAHLKTSDGKYLVDGKRVCGYPDEYENPTKSYFKTFPFLITKTIEERGGDFKYSARGKAHVEVDGRLVTGQNYQSSKGVSEKVIELINQNSI
;
A
#
# COMPACT_ATOMS: atom_id res chain seq x y z
N MET A 1 -47.92 -11.07 -28.43
CA MET A 1 -47.93 -10.26 -27.18
C MET A 1 -47.54 -11.03 -25.90
N PHE A 2 -46.91 -12.23 -25.98
CA PHE A 2 -46.54 -13.02 -24.79
C PHE A 2 -45.02 -13.23 -24.58
N ALA A 3 -44.17 -12.81 -25.53
CA ALA A 3 -42.71 -12.95 -25.41
C ALA A 3 -42.01 -11.80 -24.65
N GLU A 4 -42.56 -10.57 -24.68
CA GLU A 4 -41.95 -9.40 -24.03
C GLU A 4 -42.05 -9.42 -22.49
N LYS A 5 -43.14 -9.97 -21.93
CA LYS A 5 -43.34 -10.02 -20.47
C LYS A 5 -42.34 -10.96 -19.75
N SER A 6 -41.82 -11.96 -20.45
CA SER A 6 -40.84 -12.93 -19.91
C SER A 6 -39.44 -12.30 -19.77
N ASN A 7 -39.02 -11.52 -20.77
CA ASN A 7 -37.74 -10.81 -20.74
C ASN A 7 -37.73 -9.68 -19.69
N PHE A 8 -38.85 -8.97 -19.51
CA PHE A 8 -38.97 -7.94 -18.47
C PHE A 8 -38.82 -8.52 -17.04
N LYS A 9 -39.38 -9.71 -16.80
CA LYS A 9 -39.33 -10.37 -15.48
C LYS A 9 -37.93 -10.94 -15.17
N LYS A 10 -37.20 -11.42 -16.19
CA LYS A 10 -35.78 -11.82 -16.07
C LYS A 10 -34.86 -10.62 -15.87
N MET A 11 -35.09 -9.54 -16.60
CA MET A 11 -34.32 -8.29 -16.47
C MET A 11 -34.50 -7.66 -15.09
N ASN A 12 -35.74 -7.63 -14.55
CA ASN A 12 -35.99 -7.18 -13.17
C ASN A 12 -35.33 -8.08 -12.11
N LYS A 13 -35.33 -9.41 -12.28
CA LYS A 13 -34.61 -10.30 -11.35
C LYS A 13 -33.09 -10.07 -11.40
N PHE A 14 -32.53 -9.87 -12.59
CA PHE A 14 -31.11 -9.57 -12.75
C PHE A 14 -30.72 -8.21 -12.15
N LEU A 15 -31.54 -7.17 -12.37
CA LEU A 15 -31.38 -5.84 -11.77
C LEU A 15 -31.50 -5.87 -10.23
N ILE A 16 -32.45 -6.63 -9.68
CA ILE A 16 -32.59 -6.80 -8.22
C ILE A 16 -31.37 -7.51 -7.64
N ILE A 17 -30.87 -8.57 -8.30
CA ILE A 17 -29.68 -9.29 -7.86
C ILE A 17 -28.45 -8.37 -7.89
N ILE A 18 -28.24 -7.62 -8.98
CA ILE A 18 -27.15 -6.64 -9.08
C ILE A 18 -27.28 -5.58 -7.97
N PHE A 19 -28.48 -5.03 -7.74
CA PHE A 19 -28.70 -4.02 -6.72
C PHE A 19 -28.43 -4.56 -5.30
N VAL A 20 -28.83 -5.80 -5.00
CA VAL A 20 -28.54 -6.46 -3.72
C VAL A 20 -27.05 -6.71 -3.53
N PHE A 21 -26.34 -7.14 -4.58
CA PHE A 21 -24.88 -7.31 -4.50
C PHE A 21 -24.15 -5.98 -4.33
N ILE A 22 -24.57 -4.92 -5.03
CA ILE A 22 -23.97 -3.57 -4.88
C ILE A 22 -24.23 -3.04 -3.46
N SER A 23 -25.45 -3.17 -2.93
CA SER A 23 -25.78 -2.67 -1.59
C SER A 23 -25.05 -3.42 -0.48
N GLN A 24 -24.88 -4.74 -0.61
CA GLN A 24 -24.09 -5.53 0.35
C GLN A 24 -22.60 -5.17 0.33
N ASN A 25 -22.02 -4.95 -0.85
CA ASN A 25 -20.62 -4.51 -0.96
C ASN A 25 -20.43 -3.11 -0.36
N LEU A 26 -21.36 -2.18 -0.63
CA LEU A 26 -21.32 -0.83 -0.07
C LEU A 26 -21.41 -0.88 1.47
N LEU A 27 -22.36 -1.66 2.01
CA LEU A 27 -22.51 -1.85 3.46
C LEU A 27 -21.29 -2.51 4.12
N ALA A 28 -20.68 -3.50 3.46
CA ALA A 28 -19.46 -4.15 3.95
C ALA A 28 -18.27 -3.18 3.97
N GLN A 29 -18.13 -2.34 2.94
CA GLN A 29 -17.15 -1.27 2.88
C GLN A 29 -17.38 -0.26 4.01
N THR A 30 -18.62 0.19 4.21
CA THR A 30 -18.98 1.11 5.30
C THR A 30 -18.70 0.50 6.69
N ASN A 31 -19.01 -0.78 6.93
CA ASN A 31 -18.68 -1.41 8.21
C ASN A 31 -17.16 -1.53 8.43
N THR A 32 -16.41 -1.83 7.38
CA THR A 32 -14.93 -1.86 7.44
C THR A 32 -14.38 -0.49 7.82
N GLU A 33 -14.89 0.58 7.20
CA GLU A 33 -14.51 1.97 7.51
C GLU A 33 -14.86 2.34 8.96
N LEU A 34 -16.01 1.91 9.49
CA LEU A 34 -16.42 2.20 10.86
C LEU A 34 -15.61 1.42 11.91
N VAL A 35 -15.27 0.15 11.64
CA VAL A 35 -14.34 -0.62 12.49
C VAL A 35 -12.95 0.01 12.42
N ALA A 36 -12.47 0.34 11.22
CA ALA A 36 -11.19 1.02 11.03
C ALA A 36 -11.14 2.33 11.81
N LYS A 37 -12.20 3.14 11.75
CA LYS A 37 -12.31 4.38 12.54
C LYS A 37 -12.17 4.11 14.04
N THR A 38 -12.81 3.07 14.57
CA THR A 38 -12.73 2.71 16.00
C THR A 38 -11.28 2.38 16.40
N ILE A 39 -10.59 1.59 15.57
CA ILE A 39 -9.19 1.25 15.80
C ILE A 39 -8.26 2.47 15.60
N GLN A 40 -8.56 3.35 14.65
CA GLN A 40 -7.83 4.59 14.44
C GLN A 40 -8.02 5.57 15.60
N ASP A 41 -9.20 5.65 16.20
CA ASP A 41 -9.44 6.45 17.41
C ASP A 41 -8.57 5.91 18.56
N TYR A 42 -8.49 4.59 18.74
CA TYR A 42 -7.56 3.96 19.70
C TYR A 42 -6.10 4.31 19.40
N ILE A 43 -5.65 4.13 18.14
CA ILE A 43 -4.27 4.41 17.72
C ILE A 43 -3.94 5.88 17.98
N LYS A 44 -4.75 6.80 17.43
CA LYS A 44 -4.57 8.25 17.55
C LYS A 44 -4.60 8.70 19.00
N GLY A 45 -5.53 8.19 19.80
CA GLY A 45 -5.60 8.46 21.24
C GLY A 45 -4.29 8.09 21.93
N SER A 46 -3.76 6.89 21.63
CA SER A 46 -2.50 6.44 22.19
C SER A 46 -1.29 7.19 21.66
N SER A 47 -1.31 7.66 20.40
CA SER A 47 -0.20 8.38 19.77
C SER A 47 -0.09 9.86 20.16
N TYR A 48 -1.22 10.47 20.52
CA TYR A 48 -1.31 11.91 20.81
C TYR A 48 -1.76 12.20 22.25
N ASN A 49 -1.55 11.25 23.16
CA ASN A 49 -1.84 11.40 24.59
C ASN A 49 -3.29 11.81 24.90
N ASN A 50 -4.27 11.35 24.11
CA ASN A 50 -5.68 11.67 24.32
C ASN A 50 -6.38 10.47 24.97
N ALA A 51 -6.41 10.48 26.31
CA ALA A 51 -6.99 9.40 27.12
C ALA A 51 -8.49 9.19 26.84
N ASP A 52 -9.25 10.27 26.67
CA ASP A 52 -10.68 10.19 26.36
C ASP A 52 -10.95 9.51 25.02
N LEU A 53 -10.15 9.80 24.00
CA LEU A 53 -10.26 9.16 22.69
C LEU A 53 -9.93 7.68 22.77
N ILE A 54 -8.91 7.29 23.56
CA ILE A 54 -8.62 5.87 23.84
C ILE A 54 -9.85 5.21 24.46
N VAL A 55 -10.37 5.75 25.57
CA VAL A 55 -11.52 5.19 26.29
C VAL A 55 -12.75 5.11 25.38
N SER A 56 -12.96 6.11 24.53
CA SER A 56 -14.10 6.17 23.61
C SER A 56 -14.14 5.01 22.61
N ALA A 57 -13.00 4.37 22.31
CA ALA A 57 -12.94 3.24 21.40
C ALA A 57 -13.42 1.92 22.05
N PHE A 58 -13.51 1.85 23.39
CA PHE A 58 -13.88 0.64 24.13
C PHE A 58 -15.33 0.68 24.63
N THR A 59 -15.90 -0.50 24.90
CA THR A 59 -17.04 -0.58 25.82
C THR A 59 -16.58 -0.33 27.26
N LYS A 60 -17.51 0.06 28.13
CA LYS A 60 -17.20 0.36 29.55
C LYS A 60 -16.63 -0.85 30.31
N ASP A 61 -17.04 -2.05 29.92
CA ASP A 61 -16.69 -3.34 30.53
C ASP A 61 -15.58 -4.08 29.76
N ALA A 62 -14.97 -3.45 28.76
CA ALA A 62 -13.92 -4.08 27.99
C ALA A 62 -12.73 -4.49 28.87
N THR A 63 -12.03 -5.56 28.48
CA THR A 63 -10.86 -6.04 29.22
C THR A 63 -9.64 -6.10 28.32
N LEU A 64 -8.53 -5.51 28.79
CA LEU A 64 -7.22 -5.61 28.15
C LEU A 64 -6.38 -6.67 28.86
N PHE A 65 -5.97 -7.70 28.12
CA PHE A 65 -5.18 -8.82 28.58
C PHE A 65 -3.71 -8.62 28.16
N LEU A 66 -2.88 -8.10 29.06
CA LEU A 66 -1.53 -7.64 28.74
C LEU A 66 -0.47 -8.34 29.61
N SER A 67 0.76 -8.40 29.10
CA SER A 67 1.92 -8.83 29.87
C SER A 67 2.53 -7.65 30.61
N ALA A 68 2.79 -7.82 31.91
CA ALA A 68 3.52 -6.90 32.76
C ALA A 68 4.81 -7.56 33.28
N ALA A 69 5.67 -6.78 33.96
CA ALA A 69 6.95 -7.27 34.48
C ALA A 69 6.81 -8.46 35.45
N ASP A 70 5.69 -8.54 36.17
CA ASP A 70 5.32 -9.58 37.13
C ASP A 70 4.33 -10.61 36.56
N GLY A 71 4.14 -10.64 35.24
CA GLY A 71 3.33 -11.62 34.54
C GLY A 71 2.06 -11.06 33.91
N PHE A 72 1.09 -11.94 33.66
CA PHE A 72 -0.17 -11.61 33.00
C PHE A 72 -1.08 -10.75 33.88
N LYS A 73 -1.63 -9.68 33.31
CA LYS A 73 -2.55 -8.76 34.00
C LYS A 73 -3.75 -8.37 33.14
N LYS A 74 -4.84 -8.02 33.83
CA LYS A 74 -6.04 -7.45 33.24
C LYS A 74 -6.08 -5.96 33.57
N TYR A 75 -6.45 -5.16 32.58
CA TYR A 75 -6.66 -3.72 32.73
C TYR A 75 -8.01 -3.33 32.15
N SER A 76 -8.69 -2.39 32.79
CA SER A 76 -9.81 -1.64 32.22
C SER A 76 -9.32 -0.62 31.20
N PRO A 77 -10.20 -0.10 30.32
CA PRO A 77 -9.85 0.99 29.40
C PRO A 77 -9.33 2.23 30.14
N GLN A 78 -9.89 2.55 31.31
CA GLN A 78 -9.47 3.69 32.14
C GLN A 78 -8.07 3.48 32.71
N GLU A 79 -7.77 2.30 33.27
CA GLU A 79 -6.42 2.00 33.78
C GLU A 79 -5.37 2.07 32.66
N TYR A 80 -5.70 1.58 31.47
CA TYR A 80 -4.80 1.67 30.32
C TYR A 80 -4.63 3.12 29.82
N ALA A 81 -5.71 3.89 29.72
CA ALA A 81 -5.68 5.28 29.27
C ALA A 81 -4.90 6.18 30.23
N SER A 82 -4.88 5.88 31.53
CA SER A 82 -4.10 6.62 32.54
C SER A 82 -2.59 6.68 32.24
N TRP A 83 -2.07 5.74 31.45
CA TRP A 83 -0.65 5.73 31.02
C TRP A 83 -0.31 6.90 30.09
N PHE A 84 -1.31 7.60 29.57
CA PHE A 84 -1.18 8.68 28.61
C PHE A 84 -1.54 10.06 29.20
N GLU A 85 -2.14 10.12 30.39
CA GLU A 85 -2.64 11.37 31.02
C GLU A 85 -1.54 12.33 31.48
N ASN A 86 -0.38 11.80 31.89
CA ASN A 86 0.73 12.64 32.40
C ASN A 86 1.50 13.36 31.29
N LYS A 87 1.06 13.27 30.04
CA LYS A 87 1.68 13.89 28.89
C LYS A 87 0.76 14.97 28.34
N LYS A 88 1.33 15.93 27.61
CA LYS A 88 0.55 16.99 26.99
C LYS A 88 -0.41 16.37 25.96
N GLU A 89 -1.71 16.59 26.15
CA GLU A 89 -2.74 16.16 25.21
C GLU A 89 -2.50 16.81 23.83
N GLY A 90 -2.65 16.03 22.78
CA GLY A 90 -2.42 16.44 21.40
C GLY A 90 -0.96 16.40 20.95
N GLU A 91 -0.01 16.15 21.86
CA GLU A 91 1.41 16.03 21.51
C GLU A 91 1.73 14.61 21.01
N PHE A 92 2.34 14.50 19.82
CA PHE A 92 2.79 13.22 19.29
C PHE A 92 3.87 12.62 20.18
N ASN A 93 3.66 11.39 20.65
CA ASN A 93 4.55 10.74 21.62
C ASN A 93 5.50 9.68 21.02
N GLY A 94 5.60 9.64 19.69
CA GLY A 94 6.46 8.70 18.97
C GLY A 94 5.84 7.32 18.72
N ARG A 95 4.57 7.09 19.09
CA ARG A 95 3.84 5.86 18.73
C ARG A 95 3.24 6.00 17.34
N ILE A 96 3.70 5.19 16.40
CA ILE A 96 3.17 5.11 15.04
C ILE A 96 2.31 3.86 14.98
N GLY A 97 1.02 3.99 14.63
CA GLY A 97 0.11 2.85 14.60
C GLY A 97 -0.47 2.61 13.21
N GLU A 98 -0.63 1.34 12.86
CA GLU A 98 -1.15 0.92 11.57
C GLU A 98 -2.07 -0.29 11.72
N ILE A 99 -3.17 -0.33 10.94
CA ILE A 99 -4.10 -1.45 10.94
C ILE A 99 -3.57 -2.52 9.98
N LEU A 100 -3.34 -3.73 10.49
CA LEU A 100 -2.83 -4.86 9.70
C LEU A 100 -3.94 -5.76 9.16
N SER A 101 -5.08 -5.84 9.84
CA SER A 101 -6.25 -6.56 9.34
C SER A 101 -7.54 -6.16 10.06
N ILE A 102 -8.66 -6.31 9.36
CA ILE A 102 -10.02 -6.23 9.89
C ILE A 102 -10.84 -7.37 9.26
N GLU A 103 -11.51 -8.15 10.10
CA GLU A 103 -12.46 -9.18 9.68
C GLU A 103 -13.78 -8.94 10.39
N ILE A 104 -14.89 -8.91 9.65
CA ILE A 104 -16.22 -8.59 10.16
C ILE A 104 -17.16 -9.75 9.85
N GLU A 105 -17.88 -10.20 10.87
CA GLU A 105 -18.97 -11.16 10.74
C GLU A 105 -20.20 -10.59 11.44
N HIS A 106 -21.17 -10.10 10.66
CA HIS A 106 -22.40 -9.47 11.16
C HIS A 106 -22.14 -8.33 12.17
N ASP A 107 -22.35 -8.56 13.47
CA ASP A 107 -22.24 -7.59 14.57
C ASP A 107 -20.97 -7.79 15.42
N ILE A 108 -20.04 -8.64 14.97
CA ILE A 108 -18.73 -8.83 15.59
C ILE A 108 -17.60 -8.58 14.58
N ALA A 109 -16.44 -8.21 15.09
CA ALA A 109 -15.24 -8.05 14.27
C ALA A 109 -13.98 -8.43 15.05
N THR A 110 -12.95 -8.86 14.32
CA THR A 110 -11.58 -8.89 14.82
C THR A 110 -10.78 -7.82 14.09
N ALA A 111 -9.81 -7.24 14.79
CA ALA A 111 -8.84 -6.36 14.16
C ALA A 111 -7.44 -6.64 14.71
N LYS A 112 -6.45 -6.35 13.89
CA LYS A 112 -5.03 -6.40 14.26
C LYS A 112 -4.40 -5.06 13.94
N ALA A 113 -3.62 -4.51 14.86
CA ALA A 113 -2.84 -3.31 14.63
C ALA A 113 -1.39 -3.51 15.04
N GLU A 114 -0.50 -2.82 14.35
CA GLU A 114 0.89 -2.65 14.72
C GLU A 114 1.06 -1.31 15.44
N ILE A 115 1.88 -1.27 16.49
CA ILE A 115 2.32 -0.04 17.13
C ILE A 115 3.85 -0.03 17.21
N LEU A 116 4.46 0.91 16.51
CA LEU A 116 5.90 1.14 16.50
C LEU A 116 6.27 2.29 17.42
N ILE A 117 7.39 2.12 18.12
CA ILE A 117 8.06 3.18 18.88
C ILE A 117 9.54 3.15 18.48
N PRO A 118 9.90 3.77 17.34
CA PRO A 118 11.23 3.65 16.75
C PRO A 118 12.35 4.08 17.71
N ALA A 119 12.13 5.16 18.47
CA ALA A 119 13.08 5.67 19.45
C ALA A 119 13.45 4.66 20.56
N ARG A 120 12.64 3.62 20.76
CA ARG A 120 12.88 2.55 21.74
C ARG A 120 13.18 1.21 21.08
N ASN A 121 13.17 1.14 19.75
CA ASN A 121 13.20 -0.11 18.99
C ASN A 121 12.12 -1.11 19.46
N TRP A 122 10.90 -0.61 19.70
CA TRP A 122 9.78 -1.44 20.14
C TRP A 122 8.74 -1.53 19.04
N ARG A 123 8.28 -2.75 18.79
CA ARG A 123 7.14 -3.06 17.94
C ARG A 123 6.15 -3.89 18.73
N PHE A 124 4.91 -3.44 18.80
CA PHE A 124 3.80 -4.18 19.39
C PHE A 124 2.85 -4.66 18.31
N VAL A 125 2.31 -5.85 18.49
CA VAL A 125 1.18 -6.37 17.72
C VAL A 125 0.00 -6.46 18.67
N ASP A 126 -1.03 -5.68 18.36
CA ASP A 126 -2.25 -5.56 19.12
C ASP A 126 -3.36 -6.34 18.41
N LEU A 127 -4.11 -7.13 19.17
CA LEU A 127 -5.28 -7.86 18.67
C LEU A 127 -6.52 -7.38 19.42
N PHE A 128 -7.60 -7.18 18.68
CA PHE A 128 -8.86 -6.63 19.16
C PHE A 128 -10.02 -7.56 18.82
N LEU A 129 -10.93 -7.73 19.78
CA LEU A 129 -12.30 -8.18 19.51
C LEU A 129 -13.23 -6.98 19.64
N LEU A 130 -14.08 -6.79 18.64
CA LEU A 130 -15.05 -5.72 18.59
C LEU A 130 -16.46 -6.27 18.48
N LYS A 131 -17.42 -5.49 19.00
CA LYS A 131 -18.85 -5.73 18.85
C LYS A 131 -19.54 -4.45 18.44
N LYS A 132 -20.58 -4.57 17.62
CA LYS A 132 -21.50 -3.48 17.32
C LYS A 132 -22.51 -3.34 18.47
N VAL A 133 -22.46 -2.23 19.19
CA VAL A 133 -23.31 -1.89 20.34
C VAL A 133 -23.97 -0.56 20.03
N ASP A 134 -25.31 -0.51 20.06
CA ASP A 134 -26.11 0.69 19.75
C ASP A 134 -25.68 1.37 18.43
N ASP A 135 -25.54 0.54 17.38
CA ASP A 135 -25.05 0.91 16.05
C ASP A 135 -23.61 1.47 15.96
N GLN A 136 -22.85 1.41 17.05
CA GLN A 136 -21.44 1.80 17.09
C GLN A 136 -20.52 0.59 17.27
N TRP A 137 -19.43 0.54 16.52
CA TRP A 137 -18.37 -0.43 16.76
C TRP A 137 -17.56 -0.03 18.00
N LYS A 138 -17.35 -0.98 18.90
CA LYS A 138 -16.56 -0.79 20.13
C LYS A 138 -15.67 -1.99 20.39
N ILE A 139 -14.48 -1.73 20.91
CA ILE A 139 -13.55 -2.75 21.37
C ILE A 139 -14.08 -3.33 22.68
N ILE A 140 -14.32 -4.64 22.72
CA ILE A 140 -14.75 -5.37 23.93
C ILE A 140 -13.61 -6.13 24.59
N SER A 141 -12.54 -6.43 23.85
CA SER A 141 -11.35 -7.09 24.38
C SER A 141 -10.13 -6.74 23.54
N LYS A 142 -8.97 -6.70 24.20
CA LYS A 142 -7.69 -6.48 23.55
C LYS A 142 -6.61 -7.32 24.19
N THR A 143 -5.65 -7.76 23.39
CA THR A 143 -4.35 -8.22 23.87
C THR A 143 -3.22 -7.59 23.05
N ALA A 144 -1.99 -7.73 23.52
CA ALA A 144 -0.81 -7.26 22.78
C ALA A 144 0.43 -8.05 23.16
N THR A 145 1.36 -8.13 22.22
CA THR A 145 2.72 -8.65 22.45
C THR A 145 3.76 -7.72 21.85
N LYS A 146 4.95 -7.70 22.44
CA LYS A 146 6.13 -7.04 21.88
C LYS A 146 6.87 -8.02 20.98
N THR A 147 7.39 -7.54 19.86
CA THR A 147 8.22 -8.30 18.92
C THR A 147 9.60 -7.66 18.79
N ASP A 148 10.60 -8.46 18.38
CA ASP A 148 12.02 -8.07 18.33
C ASP A 148 12.43 -7.37 17.02
N ILE A 149 11.49 -7.02 16.14
CA ILE A 149 11.81 -6.51 14.80
C ILE A 149 12.22 -5.03 14.90
N ALA A 150 13.43 -4.75 14.39
CA ALA A 150 14.01 -3.43 14.29
C ALA A 150 13.46 -2.67 13.08
N GLU A 151 12.20 -2.26 13.15
CA GLU A 151 11.66 -1.27 12.22
C GLU A 151 12.20 0.11 12.62
N ASN A 152 12.87 0.76 11.69
CA ASN A 152 13.53 2.04 11.93
C ASN A 152 12.55 3.23 11.81
N GLY A 153 11.26 2.94 11.52
CA GLY A 153 10.19 3.93 11.35
C GLY A 153 10.23 4.68 10.01
N LYS A 154 11.16 4.36 9.11
CA LYS A 154 11.25 4.96 7.77
C LYS A 154 10.33 4.20 6.81
N LYS A 155 9.60 4.93 5.95
CA LYS A 155 8.70 4.32 4.97
C LYS A 155 9.15 4.46 3.52
N VAL A 156 8.74 3.50 2.70
CA VAL A 156 8.77 3.56 1.23
C VAL A 156 7.36 3.40 0.68
N LEU A 157 6.99 4.22 -0.31
CA LEU A 157 5.68 4.18 -0.94
C LEU A 157 5.72 3.36 -2.23
N PHE A 158 5.00 2.26 -2.30
CA PHE A 158 4.84 1.49 -3.54
C PHE A 158 3.64 2.01 -4.33
N ILE A 159 3.88 2.37 -5.59
CA ILE A 159 2.81 2.77 -6.51
C ILE A 159 2.39 1.57 -7.35
N VAL A 160 1.10 1.25 -7.28
CA VAL A 160 0.43 0.16 -8.01
C VAL A 160 -0.83 0.67 -8.71
N SER A 161 -1.35 -0.08 -9.67
CA SER A 161 -2.51 0.32 -10.48
C SER A 161 -3.77 -0.47 -10.12
N ASN A 162 -4.95 0.16 -10.20
CA ASN A 162 -6.24 -0.53 -10.11
C ASN A 162 -6.71 -1.10 -11.47
N ALA A 163 -5.89 -1.03 -12.53
CA ALA A 163 -6.27 -1.50 -13.86
C ALA A 163 -6.28 -3.04 -13.95
N SER A 164 -7.49 -3.62 -14.01
CA SER A 164 -7.70 -5.08 -14.11
C SER A 164 -7.61 -5.62 -15.54
N PHE A 165 -7.71 -4.75 -16.54
CA PHE A 165 -7.68 -5.12 -17.95
C PHE A 165 -6.75 -4.21 -18.75
N TYR A 166 -6.27 -4.72 -19.88
CA TYR A 166 -5.51 -3.95 -20.85
C TYR A 166 -6.44 -2.97 -21.59
N GLY A 167 -6.37 -1.68 -21.23
CA GLY A 167 -7.24 -0.65 -21.78
C GLY A 167 -8.73 -0.95 -21.58
N ASN A 168 -9.52 -0.81 -22.65
CA ASN A 168 -10.97 -1.09 -22.65
C ASN A 168 -11.31 -2.51 -23.12
N THR A 169 -10.37 -3.46 -23.03
CA THR A 169 -10.57 -4.85 -23.47
C THR A 169 -10.96 -5.77 -22.31
N ASP A 170 -11.35 -7.01 -22.62
CA ASP A 170 -11.57 -8.06 -21.61
C ASP A 170 -10.29 -8.86 -21.29
N LEU A 171 -9.13 -8.46 -21.83
CA LEU A 171 -7.87 -9.13 -21.57
C LEU A 171 -7.33 -8.71 -20.20
N SER A 172 -7.25 -9.65 -19.26
CA SER A 172 -6.81 -9.36 -17.90
C SER A 172 -5.34 -8.95 -17.82
N THR A 173 -5.05 -8.07 -16.88
CA THR A 173 -3.71 -7.64 -16.48
C THR A 173 -3.62 -7.51 -14.97
N GLY A 174 -2.45 -7.16 -14.46
CA GLY A 174 -2.26 -6.92 -13.04
C GLY A 174 -0.89 -6.34 -12.74
N ASN A 175 -0.72 -5.95 -11.48
CA ASN A 175 0.56 -5.57 -10.91
C ASN A 175 1.41 -6.83 -10.76
N SER A 176 2.71 -6.74 -11.04
CA SER A 176 3.60 -7.88 -10.98
C SER A 176 3.84 -8.32 -9.53
N PHE A 177 3.20 -9.40 -9.10
CA PHE A 177 3.31 -9.88 -7.72
C PHE A 177 4.75 -10.29 -7.37
N SER A 178 5.49 -10.82 -8.34
CA SER A 178 6.90 -11.12 -8.15
C SER A 178 7.73 -9.86 -7.94
N GLU A 179 7.47 -8.77 -8.66
CA GLU A 179 8.16 -7.49 -8.46
C GLU A 179 7.82 -6.90 -7.09
N ILE A 180 6.54 -6.90 -6.70
CA ILE A 180 6.09 -6.46 -5.38
C ILE A 180 6.82 -7.23 -4.29
N VAL A 181 6.76 -8.57 -4.32
CA VAL A 181 7.32 -9.40 -3.25
C VAL A 181 8.83 -9.26 -3.15
N ASN A 182 9.56 -9.24 -4.28
CA ASN A 182 11.01 -9.06 -4.24
C ASN A 182 11.40 -7.70 -3.65
N ALA A 183 10.66 -6.63 -3.98
CA ALA A 183 10.92 -5.31 -3.41
C ALA A 183 10.53 -5.25 -1.93
N TYR A 184 9.31 -5.69 -1.59
CA TYR A 184 8.77 -5.66 -0.24
C TYR A 184 9.64 -6.46 0.75
N ASP A 185 10.04 -7.69 0.40
CA ASP A 185 10.95 -8.51 1.21
C ASP A 185 12.30 -7.81 1.44
N THR A 186 12.82 -7.13 0.41
CA THR A 186 14.10 -6.41 0.50
C THR A 186 14.02 -5.22 1.45
N PHE A 187 12.97 -4.38 1.34
CA PHE A 187 12.78 -3.22 2.22
C PHE A 187 12.48 -3.62 3.66
N THR A 188 11.57 -4.57 3.87
CA THR A 188 11.17 -5.00 5.21
C THR A 188 12.32 -5.68 5.97
N LYS A 189 13.16 -6.48 5.30
CA LYS A 189 14.39 -7.02 5.92
C LYS A 189 15.41 -5.95 6.28
N ALA A 190 15.40 -4.80 5.59
CA ALA A 190 16.21 -3.64 5.93
C ALA A 190 15.55 -2.72 6.98
N GLY A 191 14.41 -3.13 7.55
CA GLY A 191 13.71 -2.41 8.62
C GLY A 191 12.85 -1.23 8.15
N PHE A 192 12.54 -1.15 6.86
CA PHE A 192 11.62 -0.16 6.30
C PHE A 192 10.18 -0.69 6.31
N ASN A 193 9.25 0.20 6.59
CA ASN A 193 7.82 -0.04 6.38
C ASN A 193 7.47 0.28 4.91
N VAL A 194 6.52 -0.45 4.36
CA VAL A 194 6.09 -0.27 2.97
C VAL A 194 4.59 -0.08 2.93
N ASP A 195 4.16 1.08 2.42
CA ASP A 195 2.76 1.36 2.18
C ASP A 195 2.49 1.24 0.67
N PHE A 196 1.25 0.96 0.30
CA PHE A 196 0.81 0.88 -1.09
C PHE A 196 -0.14 2.03 -1.40
N VAL A 197 0.06 2.71 -2.52
CA VAL A 197 -0.90 3.67 -3.08
C VAL A 197 -1.34 3.21 -4.46
N SER A 198 -2.64 3.38 -4.73
CA SER A 198 -3.20 3.19 -6.06
C SER A 198 -4.12 4.36 -6.42
N PRO A 199 -4.40 4.59 -7.72
CA PRO A 199 -5.22 5.72 -8.17
C PRO A 199 -6.59 5.87 -7.49
N LYS A 200 -7.18 4.77 -7.00
CA LYS A 200 -8.50 4.75 -6.34
C LYS A 200 -8.45 4.21 -4.90
N GLY A 201 -7.25 3.88 -4.39
CA GLY A 201 -7.09 3.01 -3.24
C GLY A 201 -7.75 1.63 -3.41
N GLY A 202 -7.93 0.92 -2.31
CA GLY A 202 -8.60 -0.37 -2.24
C GLY A 202 -7.82 -1.51 -2.91
N ALA A 203 -8.54 -2.53 -3.38
CA ALA A 203 -7.93 -3.75 -3.89
C ALA A 203 -7.35 -3.57 -5.29
N VAL A 204 -6.17 -4.16 -5.52
CA VAL A 204 -5.48 -4.13 -6.81
C VAL A 204 -5.38 -5.52 -7.46
N PRO A 205 -5.45 -5.62 -8.81
CA PRO A 205 -5.26 -6.88 -9.53
C PRO A 205 -3.79 -7.30 -9.50
N LEU A 206 -3.55 -8.61 -9.38
CA LEU A 206 -2.21 -9.21 -9.27
C LEU A 206 -1.95 -10.17 -10.42
N ALA A 207 -0.73 -10.16 -10.94
CA ALA A 207 -0.26 -11.03 -12.01
C ALA A 207 1.05 -11.74 -11.64
N TYR A 208 1.39 -12.78 -12.40
CA TYR A 208 2.65 -13.52 -12.29
C TYR A 208 2.90 -14.21 -10.93
N ILE A 209 1.84 -14.70 -10.28
CA ILE A 209 1.95 -15.47 -9.04
C ILE A 209 2.45 -16.88 -9.36
N ASN A 210 3.63 -17.23 -8.84
CA ASN A 210 4.20 -18.59 -8.90
C ASN A 210 4.43 -19.13 -7.49
N THR A 211 3.49 -19.93 -6.99
CA THR A 211 3.56 -20.51 -5.64
C THR A 211 4.58 -21.65 -5.51
N SER A 212 5.25 -22.05 -6.60
CA SER A 212 6.40 -22.96 -6.51
C SER A 212 7.66 -22.25 -6.02
N ALA A 213 7.74 -20.92 -6.15
CA ALA A 213 8.82 -20.13 -5.58
C ALA A 213 8.53 -19.83 -4.10
N GLU A 214 9.43 -20.24 -3.20
CA GLU A 214 9.19 -20.20 -1.76
C GLU A 214 8.89 -18.79 -1.23
N LEU A 215 9.66 -17.79 -1.68
CA LEU A 215 9.43 -16.40 -1.30
C LEU A 215 8.01 -15.95 -1.68
N ILE A 216 7.60 -16.22 -2.92
CA ILE A 216 6.27 -15.86 -3.44
C ILE A 216 5.17 -16.59 -2.65
N LYS A 217 5.38 -17.87 -2.34
CA LYS A 217 4.45 -18.69 -1.56
C LYS A 217 4.25 -18.14 -0.15
N ASN A 218 5.33 -17.70 0.50
CA ASN A 218 5.24 -17.14 1.85
C ASN A 218 4.39 -15.87 1.89
N TYR A 219 4.51 -15.02 0.88
CA TYR A 219 3.76 -13.76 0.82
C TYR A 219 2.32 -13.91 0.33
N VAL A 220 2.04 -14.79 -0.64
CA VAL A 220 0.66 -14.97 -1.14
C VAL A 220 -0.28 -15.52 -0.06
N TYR A 221 0.24 -16.25 0.92
CA TYR A 221 -0.51 -16.77 2.07
C TYR A 221 -0.27 -15.98 3.36
N ASN A 222 0.42 -14.83 3.30
CA ASN A 222 0.55 -13.93 4.44
C ASN A 222 -0.67 -13.01 4.49
N SER A 223 -1.46 -13.13 5.57
CA SER A 223 -2.71 -12.37 5.73
C SER A 223 -2.50 -10.86 5.79
N ASP A 224 -1.48 -10.39 6.53
CA ASP A 224 -1.22 -8.95 6.71
C ASP A 224 -0.79 -8.32 5.38
N PHE A 225 0.10 -8.99 4.65
CA PHE A 225 0.59 -8.53 3.36
C PHE A 225 -0.52 -8.50 2.30
N MET A 226 -1.34 -9.56 2.24
CA MET A 226 -2.47 -9.59 1.31
C MET A 226 -3.56 -8.59 1.71
N TYR A 227 -3.72 -8.28 3.00
CA TYR A 227 -4.58 -7.20 3.46
C TYR A 227 -4.07 -5.83 2.96
N ALA A 228 -2.77 -5.56 3.06
CA ALA A 228 -2.16 -4.33 2.56
C ALA A 228 -2.40 -4.13 1.04
N LEU A 229 -2.32 -5.20 0.25
CA LEU A 229 -2.65 -5.17 -1.19
C LEU A 229 -4.16 -5.06 -1.48
N LYS A 230 -5.01 -5.47 -0.54
CA LYS A 230 -6.47 -5.33 -0.62
C LYS A 230 -6.93 -3.92 -0.21
N GLN A 231 -6.16 -3.25 0.65
CA GLN A 231 -6.47 -1.95 1.24
C GLN A 231 -5.38 -0.94 0.89
N THR A 232 -5.01 -0.84 -0.39
CA THR A 232 -4.07 0.19 -0.80
C THR A 232 -4.67 1.58 -0.52
N LYS A 233 -3.82 2.53 -0.17
CA LYS A 233 -4.23 3.90 0.10
C LYS A 233 -4.64 4.59 -1.18
N ALA A 234 -5.65 5.45 -1.09
CA ALA A 234 -5.93 6.46 -2.10
C ALA A 234 -4.93 7.63 -1.96
N PRO A 235 -4.67 8.42 -3.03
CA PRO A 235 -3.70 9.51 -3.00
C PRO A 235 -3.94 10.51 -1.85
N GLU A 236 -5.19 10.83 -1.55
CA GLU A 236 -5.60 11.75 -0.48
C GLU A 236 -5.25 11.27 0.94
N GLU A 237 -4.96 9.98 1.13
CA GLU A 237 -4.56 9.40 2.41
C GLU A 237 -3.03 9.45 2.63
N ILE A 238 -2.27 9.93 1.64
CA ILE A 238 -0.82 9.96 1.68
C ILE A 238 -0.31 11.25 2.34
N ASN A 239 0.29 11.09 3.52
CA ASN A 239 1.16 12.11 4.09
C ASN A 239 2.58 11.94 3.54
N THR A 240 2.97 12.79 2.60
CA THR A 240 4.28 12.69 1.91
C THR A 240 5.47 12.67 2.87
N GLN A 241 5.39 13.37 4.02
CA GLN A 241 6.49 13.48 4.98
C GLN A 241 6.92 12.15 5.62
N ASP A 242 6.10 11.11 5.48
CA ASP A 242 6.38 9.80 6.05
C ASP A 242 7.35 8.99 5.18
N TYR A 243 7.59 9.38 3.92
CA TYR A 243 8.28 8.55 2.93
C TYR A 243 9.64 9.11 2.51
N LEU A 244 10.65 8.24 2.50
CA LEU A 244 11.99 8.58 2.01
C LEU A 244 12.20 8.22 0.54
N ALA A 245 11.36 7.34 0.01
CA ALA A 245 11.44 6.89 -1.36
C ALA A 245 10.08 6.42 -1.85
N VAL A 246 9.96 6.37 -3.17
CA VAL A 246 8.83 5.75 -3.86
C VAL A 246 9.32 4.70 -4.84
N GLN A 247 8.52 3.66 -5.08
CA GLN A 247 8.80 2.64 -6.08
C GLN A 247 7.57 2.33 -6.94
N TYR A 248 7.66 2.65 -8.23
CA TYR A 248 6.68 2.23 -9.21
C TYR A 248 6.88 0.76 -9.57
N ILE A 249 5.88 -0.05 -9.24
CA ILE A 249 5.84 -1.48 -9.53
C ILE A 249 5.34 -1.69 -10.96
N GLY A 250 5.90 -2.67 -11.67
CA GLY A 250 5.50 -3.02 -13.02
C GLY A 250 4.40 -4.09 -13.09
N GLY A 251 4.46 -4.87 -14.17
CA GLY A 251 3.33 -5.61 -14.70
C GLY A 251 2.47 -4.76 -15.62
N GLY A 252 1.66 -5.40 -16.47
CA GLY A 252 0.94 -4.70 -17.52
C GLY A 252 -0.06 -3.65 -17.02
N ALA A 253 -0.53 -3.74 -15.77
CA ALA A 253 -1.42 -2.74 -15.17
C ALA A 253 -0.75 -1.36 -15.00
N ALA A 254 0.59 -1.32 -14.85
CA ALA A 254 1.34 -0.10 -14.62
C ALA A 254 1.30 0.88 -15.81
N MET A 255 1.01 0.38 -17.02
CA MET A 255 0.79 1.21 -18.21
C MET A 255 -0.47 2.07 -18.13
N PHE A 256 -1.37 1.81 -17.18
CA PHE A 256 -2.69 2.43 -17.11
C PHE A 256 -2.94 3.09 -15.76
N GLN A 257 -3.66 4.21 -15.79
CA GLN A 257 -4.08 5.02 -14.63
C GLN A 257 -2.94 5.72 -13.90
N VAL A 258 -1.90 5.00 -13.50
CA VAL A 258 -0.77 5.52 -12.72
C VAL A 258 0.03 6.60 -13.47
N PRO A 259 0.39 6.44 -14.77
CA PRO A 259 1.17 7.46 -15.49
C PRO A 259 0.49 8.83 -15.57
N ASP A 260 -0.85 8.86 -15.61
CA ASP A 260 -1.65 10.07 -15.82
C ASP A 260 -2.32 10.57 -14.53
N ASN A 261 -2.14 9.90 -13.39
CA ASN A 261 -2.77 10.30 -12.13
C ASN A 261 -2.03 11.49 -11.51
N THR A 262 -2.59 12.70 -11.64
CA THR A 262 -1.97 13.94 -11.17
C THR A 262 -1.70 13.97 -9.67
N ALA A 263 -2.59 13.39 -8.84
CA ALA A 263 -2.39 13.35 -7.40
C ALA A 263 -1.17 12.50 -7.01
N ILE A 264 -0.98 11.33 -7.65
CA ILE A 264 0.23 10.51 -7.48
C ILE A 264 1.46 11.25 -8.00
N GLN A 265 1.39 11.93 -9.14
CA GLN A 265 2.51 12.74 -9.63
C GLN A 265 2.91 13.83 -8.63
N GLU A 266 1.94 14.55 -8.05
CA GLU A 266 2.16 15.58 -7.04
C GLU A 266 2.80 15.03 -5.76
N ILE A 267 2.33 13.88 -5.28
CA ILE A 267 2.90 13.15 -4.14
C ILE A 267 4.37 12.81 -4.42
N VAL A 268 4.64 12.17 -5.55
CA VAL A 268 5.97 11.69 -5.91
C VAL A 268 6.95 12.85 -6.10
N MET A 269 6.54 13.91 -6.79
CA MET A 269 7.39 15.09 -6.98
C MET A 269 7.57 15.89 -5.68
N THR A 270 6.60 15.90 -4.77
CA THR A 270 6.77 16.46 -3.42
C THR A 270 7.85 15.70 -2.64
N ILE A 271 7.80 14.37 -2.63
CA ILE A 271 8.81 13.52 -1.98
C ILE A 271 10.18 13.78 -2.61
N TYR A 272 10.26 13.83 -3.94
CA TYR A 272 11.52 14.02 -4.66
C TYR A 272 12.10 15.44 -4.51
N GLU A 273 11.36 16.51 -4.81
CA GLU A 273 11.93 17.86 -4.83
C GLU A 273 11.97 18.50 -3.44
N LYS A 274 10.95 18.29 -2.60
CA LYS A 274 10.83 19.00 -1.32
C LYS A 274 11.43 18.25 -0.14
N GLN A 275 11.49 16.93 -0.21
CA GLN A 275 11.97 16.07 0.88
C GLN A 275 13.26 15.34 0.54
N ASN A 276 13.84 15.61 -0.63
CA ASN A 276 15.07 14.98 -1.11
C ASN A 276 14.97 13.43 -1.21
N GLY A 277 13.75 12.90 -1.38
CA GLY A 277 13.48 11.47 -1.46
C GLY A 277 13.87 10.83 -2.80
N ILE A 278 13.85 9.50 -2.88
CA ILE A 278 14.29 8.77 -4.08
C ILE A 278 13.09 8.33 -4.91
N ILE A 279 13.16 8.49 -6.23
CA ILE A 279 12.19 7.90 -7.16
C ILE A 279 12.81 6.62 -7.70
N SER A 280 12.04 5.54 -7.66
CA SER A 280 12.43 4.29 -8.30
C SER A 280 11.33 3.64 -9.12
N SER A 281 11.71 2.84 -10.11
CA SER A 281 10.77 2.09 -10.94
C SER A 281 11.38 0.78 -11.44
N VAL A 282 10.53 -0.19 -11.78
CA VAL A 282 10.98 -1.46 -12.38
C VAL A 282 10.02 -1.92 -13.48
N CYS A 283 10.56 -2.51 -14.55
CA CYS A 283 9.76 -3.13 -15.62
C CYS A 283 8.82 -2.10 -16.29
N HIS A 284 7.53 -2.38 -16.41
CA HIS A 284 6.51 -1.42 -16.86
C HIS A 284 6.21 -0.31 -15.84
N GLY A 285 6.69 -0.40 -14.60
CA GLY A 285 6.57 0.66 -13.61
C GLY A 285 7.22 1.96 -14.06
N THR A 286 8.19 1.89 -14.99
CA THR A 286 8.80 3.06 -15.64
C THR A 286 7.78 3.93 -16.40
N ALA A 287 6.64 3.36 -16.81
CA ALA A 287 5.53 4.15 -17.35
C ALA A 287 5.06 5.24 -16.37
N GLY A 288 5.07 4.95 -15.06
CA GLY A 288 4.66 5.87 -14.01
C GLY A 288 5.55 7.10 -13.83
N ILE A 289 6.84 6.99 -14.20
CA ILE A 289 7.77 8.13 -14.14
C ILE A 289 7.85 8.91 -15.45
N ALA A 290 7.34 8.35 -16.55
CA ALA A 290 7.55 8.90 -17.87
C ALA A 290 7.05 10.35 -17.96
N HIS A 291 5.90 10.66 -17.34
CA HIS A 291 5.23 11.96 -17.46
C HIS A 291 5.56 12.93 -16.32
N LEU A 292 6.37 12.51 -15.34
CA LEU A 292 6.73 13.35 -14.20
C LEU A 292 7.50 14.57 -14.67
N LYS A 293 7.16 15.72 -14.08
CA LYS A 293 7.82 17.01 -14.35
C LYS A 293 8.33 17.61 -13.06
N THR A 294 9.52 18.18 -13.11
CA THR A 294 10.10 19.02 -12.06
C THR A 294 9.39 20.37 -12.00
N SER A 295 9.57 21.06 -10.89
CA SER A 295 9.01 22.39 -10.62
C SER A 295 9.40 23.46 -11.65
N ASP A 296 10.49 23.27 -12.39
CA ASP A 296 10.92 24.12 -13.50
C ASP A 296 10.25 23.77 -14.86
N GLY A 297 9.36 22.78 -14.87
CA GLY A 297 8.57 22.35 -16.03
C GLY A 297 9.25 21.34 -16.94
N LYS A 298 10.51 20.96 -16.68
CA LYS A 298 11.21 19.90 -17.41
C LYS A 298 10.68 18.53 -17.04
N TYR A 299 10.85 17.55 -17.93
CA TYR A 299 10.58 16.16 -17.58
C TYR A 299 11.64 15.66 -16.60
N LEU A 300 11.22 14.90 -15.60
CA LEU A 300 12.12 14.30 -14.60
C LEU A 300 13.29 13.54 -15.26
N VAL A 301 13.02 12.92 -16.40
CA VAL A 301 13.95 12.06 -17.13
C VAL A 301 14.89 12.82 -18.07
N ASP A 302 14.70 14.12 -18.27
CA ASP A 302 15.53 14.94 -19.16
C ASP A 302 17.00 14.91 -18.75
N GLY A 303 17.87 14.44 -19.64
CA GLY A 303 19.30 14.28 -19.42
C GLY A 303 19.69 13.16 -18.44
N LYS A 304 18.76 12.30 -18.03
CA LYS A 304 19.02 11.19 -17.08
C LYS A 304 19.13 9.86 -17.78
N ARG A 305 19.96 8.98 -17.22
CA ARG A 305 19.94 7.54 -17.56
C ARG A 305 18.73 6.87 -16.92
N VAL A 306 17.96 6.15 -17.72
CA VAL A 306 16.71 5.50 -17.30
C VAL A 306 16.65 4.09 -17.86
N CYS A 307 16.04 3.18 -17.12
CA CYS A 307 15.77 1.81 -17.52
C CYS A 307 14.28 1.46 -17.31
N GLY A 308 13.83 0.40 -17.97
CA GLY A 308 12.49 -0.18 -17.86
C GLY A 308 12.40 -1.42 -18.75
N TYR A 309 11.20 -1.98 -18.92
CA TYR A 309 11.00 -3.02 -19.93
C TYR A 309 11.05 -2.36 -21.32
N PRO A 310 12.06 -2.68 -22.17
CA PRO A 310 12.25 -1.95 -23.42
C PRO A 310 11.18 -2.30 -24.45
N ASP A 311 10.80 -1.32 -25.27
CA ASP A 311 9.82 -1.51 -26.34
C ASP A 311 10.26 -2.59 -27.34
N GLU A 312 11.58 -2.74 -27.58
CA GLU A 312 12.16 -3.80 -28.43
C GLU A 312 11.82 -5.21 -27.90
N TYR A 313 11.60 -5.35 -26.58
CA TYR A 313 11.26 -6.64 -26.00
C TYR A 313 9.77 -6.94 -25.97
N GLU A 314 8.94 -5.95 -26.33
CA GLU A 314 7.52 -6.15 -26.52
C GLU A 314 7.20 -6.97 -27.77
N ASN A 315 6.04 -7.59 -27.78
CA ASN A 315 5.56 -8.30 -28.96
C ASN A 315 4.42 -7.52 -29.64
N PRO A 316 4.70 -6.79 -30.74
CA PRO A 316 3.72 -5.93 -31.39
C PRO A 316 2.54 -6.68 -32.03
N THR A 317 2.66 -8.01 -32.18
CA THR A 317 1.56 -8.85 -32.70
C THR A 317 0.51 -9.17 -31.63
N LYS A 318 0.86 -9.05 -30.33
CA LYS A 318 -0.02 -9.40 -29.23
C LYS A 318 -1.09 -8.33 -29.01
N SER A 319 -2.29 -8.78 -28.63
CA SER A 319 -3.44 -7.90 -28.40
C SER A 319 -3.18 -6.88 -27.29
N TYR A 320 -2.52 -7.28 -26.19
CA TYR A 320 -2.21 -6.36 -25.08
C TYR A 320 -1.37 -5.16 -25.55
N PHE A 321 -0.37 -5.38 -26.41
CA PHE A 321 0.54 -4.32 -26.84
C PHE A 321 -0.20 -3.21 -27.59
N LYS A 322 -1.19 -3.59 -28.40
CA LYS A 322 -2.03 -2.65 -29.18
C LYS A 322 -2.90 -1.75 -28.30
N THR A 323 -3.01 -2.04 -27.00
CA THR A 323 -3.76 -1.23 -26.02
C THR A 323 -2.89 -0.26 -25.25
N PHE A 324 -1.55 -0.36 -25.36
CA PHE A 324 -0.66 0.52 -24.61
C PHE A 324 -0.89 1.98 -25.00
N PRO A 325 -1.07 2.89 -24.02
CA PRO A 325 -1.33 4.30 -24.31
C PRO A 325 -0.10 4.99 -24.92
N PHE A 326 1.10 4.48 -24.65
CA PHE A 326 2.36 4.92 -25.22
C PHE A 326 3.40 3.80 -25.11
N LEU A 327 4.56 4.01 -25.74
CA LEU A 327 5.70 3.10 -25.71
C LEU A 327 6.77 3.70 -24.78
N ILE A 328 7.24 2.92 -23.80
CA ILE A 328 8.04 3.46 -22.69
C ILE A 328 9.37 4.00 -23.21
N THR A 329 10.14 3.18 -23.94
CA THR A 329 11.46 3.59 -24.44
C THR A 329 11.35 4.84 -25.31
N LYS A 330 10.45 4.80 -26.30
CA LYS A 330 10.21 5.93 -27.19
C LYS A 330 9.84 7.20 -26.42
N THR A 331 8.91 7.11 -25.47
CA THR A 331 8.44 8.27 -24.72
C THR A 331 9.51 8.83 -23.76
N ILE A 332 10.36 7.98 -23.17
CA ILE A 332 11.48 8.44 -22.34
C ILE A 332 12.50 9.19 -23.20
N GLU A 333 12.85 8.66 -24.36
CA GLU A 333 13.79 9.29 -25.30
C GLU A 333 13.25 10.62 -25.86
N GLU A 334 11.97 10.68 -26.23
CA GLU A 334 11.29 11.93 -26.64
C GLU A 334 11.30 13.02 -25.55
N ARG A 335 11.49 12.62 -24.28
CA ARG A 335 11.54 13.50 -23.11
C ARG A 335 12.97 13.81 -22.66
N GLY A 336 13.96 13.46 -23.47
CA GLY A 336 15.38 13.74 -23.23
C GLY A 336 16.08 12.70 -22.35
N GLY A 337 15.42 11.60 -21.99
CA GLY A 337 16.04 10.51 -21.22
C GLY A 337 16.90 9.59 -22.08
N ASP A 338 18.00 9.11 -21.50
CA ASP A 338 18.89 8.13 -22.11
C ASP A 338 18.48 6.72 -21.65
N PHE A 339 17.66 6.04 -22.46
CA PHE A 339 17.09 4.74 -22.12
C PHE A 339 18.12 3.61 -22.30
N LYS A 340 18.50 2.94 -21.20
CA LYS A 340 19.45 1.82 -21.17
C LYS A 340 18.75 0.51 -20.81
N TYR A 341 19.19 -0.58 -21.46
CA TYR A 341 18.77 -1.92 -21.13
C TYR A 341 19.84 -2.95 -21.51
N SER A 342 19.80 -4.08 -20.82
CA SER A 342 20.62 -5.26 -21.08
C SER A 342 19.84 -6.33 -21.84
N ALA A 343 20.52 -7.44 -22.19
CA ALA A 343 19.90 -8.59 -22.82
C ALA A 343 18.61 -9.07 -22.10
N ARG A 344 17.64 -9.54 -22.88
CA ARG A 344 16.34 -10.03 -22.39
C ARG A 344 16.50 -11.04 -21.24
N GLY A 345 15.77 -10.82 -20.15
CA GLY A 345 15.74 -11.70 -18.99
C GLY A 345 16.95 -11.60 -18.06
N LYS A 346 17.86 -10.64 -18.27
CA LYS A 346 18.92 -10.31 -17.32
C LYS A 346 18.51 -9.16 -16.42
N ALA A 347 18.97 -9.19 -15.17
CA ALA A 347 18.80 -8.07 -14.27
C ALA A 347 19.68 -6.91 -14.73
N HIS A 348 19.13 -5.70 -14.71
CA HIS A 348 19.83 -4.47 -15.06
C HIS A 348 19.19 -3.29 -14.33
N VAL A 349 20.03 -2.46 -13.72
CA VAL A 349 19.64 -1.34 -12.86
C VAL A 349 20.46 -0.13 -13.27
N GLU A 350 19.78 0.97 -13.54
CA GLU A 350 20.40 2.28 -13.75
C GLU A 350 20.17 3.18 -12.53
N VAL A 351 21.22 3.86 -12.11
CA VAL A 351 21.20 4.82 -11.01
C VAL A 351 21.71 6.16 -11.51
N ASP A 352 20.85 7.17 -11.48
CA ASP A 352 21.17 8.54 -11.88
C ASP A 352 20.74 9.53 -10.80
N GLY A 353 21.67 9.82 -9.89
CA GLY A 353 21.39 10.58 -8.68
C GLY A 353 20.34 9.88 -7.81
N ARG A 354 19.19 10.52 -7.62
CA ARG A 354 18.04 10.01 -6.84
C ARG A 354 16.96 9.33 -7.70
N LEU A 355 17.29 8.97 -8.94
CA LEU A 355 16.44 8.17 -9.83
C LEU A 355 17.06 6.77 -10.00
N VAL A 356 16.36 5.73 -9.56
CA VAL A 356 16.81 4.33 -9.62
C VAL A 356 15.82 3.50 -10.44
N THR A 357 16.25 2.94 -11.56
CA THR A 357 15.31 2.25 -12.48
C THR A 357 15.82 0.89 -12.90
N GLY A 358 14.91 -0.07 -13.08
CA GLY A 358 15.25 -1.47 -13.37
C GLY A 358 14.47 -2.07 -14.53
N GLN A 359 15.09 -3.02 -15.23
CA GLN A 359 14.57 -3.52 -16.51
C GLN A 359 13.35 -4.43 -16.41
N ASN A 360 13.31 -5.31 -15.41
CA ASN A 360 12.37 -6.44 -15.34
C ASN A 360 12.28 -6.98 -13.90
N TYR A 361 11.47 -8.02 -13.69
CA TYR A 361 11.28 -8.60 -12.36
C TYR A 361 12.59 -9.07 -11.69
N GLN A 362 13.57 -9.57 -12.45
CA GLN A 362 14.88 -9.96 -11.93
C GLN A 362 15.66 -8.76 -11.35
N SER A 363 15.31 -7.55 -11.76
CA SER A 363 15.93 -6.30 -11.33
C SER A 363 15.29 -5.73 -10.06
N SER A 364 14.10 -6.21 -9.64
CA SER A 364 13.32 -5.61 -8.53
C SER A 364 14.09 -5.56 -7.21
N LYS A 365 14.77 -6.66 -6.86
CA LYS A 365 15.64 -6.71 -5.66
C LYS A 365 16.78 -5.69 -5.77
N GLY A 366 17.50 -5.64 -6.89
CA GLY A 366 18.64 -4.74 -7.08
C GLY A 366 18.25 -3.27 -7.08
N VAL A 367 17.09 -2.91 -7.63
CA VAL A 367 16.52 -1.55 -7.51
C VAL A 367 16.31 -1.20 -6.04
N SER A 368 15.67 -2.08 -5.28
CA SER A 368 15.35 -1.86 -3.87
C SER A 368 16.61 -1.73 -3.01
N GLU A 369 17.63 -2.59 -3.25
CA GLU A 369 18.94 -2.51 -2.59
C GLU A 369 19.64 -1.17 -2.86
N LYS A 370 19.56 -0.65 -4.10
CA LYS A 370 20.14 0.66 -4.44
C LYS A 370 19.41 1.83 -3.82
N VAL A 371 18.08 1.75 -3.70
CA VAL A 371 17.32 2.75 -2.95
C VAL A 371 17.76 2.77 -1.49
N ILE A 372 17.86 1.60 -0.84
CA ILE A 372 18.32 1.49 0.56
C ILE A 372 19.74 2.05 0.74
N GLU A 373 20.64 1.73 -0.18
CA GLU A 373 22.02 2.26 -0.18
C GLU A 373 22.03 3.79 -0.20
N LEU A 374 21.26 4.42 -1.09
CA LEU A 374 21.16 5.88 -1.21
C LEU A 374 20.51 6.52 0.04
N ILE A 375 19.49 5.89 0.62
CA ILE A 375 18.88 6.38 1.88
C ILE A 375 19.92 6.40 3.01
N ASN A 376 20.72 5.35 3.11
CA ASN A 376 21.73 5.23 4.16
C ASN A 376 22.89 6.20 3.96
N GLN A 377 23.30 6.48 2.72
CA GLN A 377 24.31 7.49 2.40
C GLN A 377 23.85 8.92 2.74
N ASN A 378 22.58 9.23 2.49
CA ASN A 378 21.99 10.55 2.81
C ASN A 378 21.68 10.74 4.31
N SER A 379 21.79 9.70 5.13
CA SER A 379 21.53 9.75 6.57
C SER A 379 22.80 10.05 7.40
N ILE A 380 23.95 10.26 6.75
CA ILE A 380 25.27 10.53 7.37
C ILE A 380 25.56 12.02 7.38
#